data_AF-A0A533X7S4-F1
#
_entry.id   AF-A0A533X7S4-F1
#
_cell.length_a   1.000
_cell.length_b   1.000
_cell.length_c   1.000
_cell.angle_alpha   90.00
_cell.angle_beta   90.00
_cell.angle_gamma   90.00
#
_symmetry.space_group_name_H-M   'P 1'
#
loop_
_entity.id
_entity.type
_entity.pdbx_description
1 polymer ?
#
loop_
_entity_poly.entity_id
_entity_poly.type
_entity_poly.pdbx_seq_one_letter_code
_entity_poly.pdbx_strand_id
1 'polypeptide(L)'
;MCLVAIGSTILFVPGLFGAAPDGAMTDEEAIRLGEQFGIIIGSMDEEIRKELKMVKPEGVVVFEVIGGTPADMAGIKVRAVIKE
;
A
#
# COMPACT_ATOMS: atom_id res chain seq x y z
N MET A 1 52.94 21.03 -19.37
CA MET A 1 52.22 21.27 -20.65
C MET A 1 52.33 19.98 -21.47
N CYS A 2 51.22 19.60 -22.15
CA CYS A 2 50.84 18.24 -22.66
C CYS A 2 50.35 17.32 -21.54
N LEU A 3 49.05 17.07 -21.27
CA LEU A 3 47.82 16.83 -22.05
C LEU A 3 47.76 15.45 -22.74
N VAL A 4 46.56 14.84 -22.70
CA VAL A 4 46.08 13.53 -23.21
C VAL A 4 45.95 12.52 -22.03
N ALA A 5 44.82 11.87 -21.71
CA ALA A 5 43.54 11.66 -22.39
C ALA A 5 42.51 11.06 -21.41
N ILE A 6 41.23 11.27 -21.73
CA ILE A 6 40.12 10.30 -21.64
C ILE A 6 39.84 9.71 -20.25
N GLY A 7 38.81 10.25 -19.61
CA GLY A 7 38.13 9.64 -18.49
C GLY A 7 36.76 10.26 -18.37
N SER A 8 35.90 9.95 -19.32
CA SER A 8 34.47 10.27 -19.28
C SER A 8 33.87 9.60 -18.06
N THR A 9 33.96 10.22 -16.89
CA THR A 9 33.12 9.90 -15.74
C THR A 9 31.72 10.39 -16.06
N ILE A 10 31.08 9.61 -16.94
CA ILE A 10 29.65 9.38 -16.91
C ILE A 10 29.35 9.07 -15.45
N LEU A 11 28.70 10.02 -14.77
CA LEU A 11 27.95 9.75 -13.57
C LEU A 11 26.91 8.69 -13.97
N PHE A 12 27.35 7.44 -13.88
CA PHE A 12 26.51 6.28 -13.79
C PHE A 12 25.70 6.53 -12.52
N VAL A 13 24.50 7.06 -12.69
CA VAL A 13 23.46 7.07 -11.67
C VAL A 13 22.66 5.79 -11.92
N PRO A 14 23.01 4.64 -11.31
CA PRO A 14 22.11 3.49 -11.31
C PRO A 14 21.04 3.76 -10.26
N GLY A 15 20.10 4.66 -10.59
CA GLY A 15 19.05 5.08 -9.67
C GLY A 15 17.65 5.08 -10.27
N LEU A 16 17.52 4.92 -11.59
CA LEU A 16 16.22 4.90 -12.26
C LEU A 16 15.82 3.49 -12.69
N PHE A 17 15.96 2.52 -11.78
CA PHE A 17 15.19 1.28 -11.84
C PHE A 17 14.13 1.37 -10.74
N GLY A 18 13.14 2.24 -10.97
CA GLY A 18 11.87 2.16 -10.26
C GLY A 18 11.14 0.95 -10.82
N ALA A 19 11.36 -0.20 -10.19
CA ALA A 19 10.57 -1.39 -10.41
C ALA A 19 9.10 -1.03 -10.17
N ALA A 20 8.28 -1.13 -11.21
CA ALA A 20 6.84 -1.24 -11.03
C ALA A 20 6.61 -2.55 -10.25
N PRO A 21 5.97 -2.54 -9.07
CA PRO A 21 5.60 -3.77 -8.43
C PRO A 21 4.41 -4.35 -9.19
N ASP A 22 4.65 -5.52 -9.77
CA ASP A 22 3.66 -6.51 -10.14
C ASP A 22 2.53 -6.59 -9.11
N GLY A 23 1.30 -6.35 -9.56
CA GLY A 23 0.06 -7.11 -9.29
C GLY A 23 -0.35 -7.53 -7.87
N ALA A 24 0.45 -7.28 -6.83
CA ALA A 24 0.17 -7.54 -5.44
C ALA A 24 0.16 -6.16 -4.76
N MET A 25 -1.04 -5.66 -4.48
CA MET A 25 -1.24 -4.46 -3.70
C MET A 25 -0.46 -4.62 -2.39
N THR A 26 0.58 -3.82 -2.19
CA THR A 26 1.40 -3.92 -0.97
C THR A 26 0.63 -3.32 0.20
N ASP A 27 0.96 -3.73 1.43
CA ASP A 27 0.29 -3.24 2.64
C ASP A 27 0.37 -1.71 2.75
N GLU A 28 1.48 -1.13 2.30
CA GLU A 28 1.70 0.31 2.29
C GLU A 28 0.80 1.03 1.27
N GLU A 29 0.60 0.45 0.09
CA GLU A 29 -0.32 1.00 -0.91
C GLU A 29 -1.77 0.91 -0.45
N ALA A 30 -2.14 -0.19 0.21
CA ALA A 30 -3.44 -0.34 0.84
C ALA A 30 -3.67 0.77 1.88
N ILE A 31 -2.72 1.00 2.78
CA ILE A 31 -2.80 2.08 3.77
C ILE A 31 -2.99 3.45 3.10
N ARG A 32 -2.18 3.76 2.08
CA ARG A 32 -2.26 5.04 1.34
C ARG A 32 -3.61 5.22 0.65
N LEU A 33 -4.20 4.16 0.11
CA LEU A 33 -5.54 4.22 -0.49
C LEU A 33 -6.61 4.37 0.59
N GLY A 34 -6.47 3.68 1.71
CA GLY A 34 -7.35 3.86 2.86
C GLY A 34 -7.42 5.33 3.30
N GLU A 35 -6.26 5.98 3.44
CA GLU A 35 -6.17 7.41 3.77
C GLU A 35 -6.93 8.30 2.77
N GLN A 36 -6.85 8.00 1.46
CA GLN A 36 -7.59 8.73 0.43
C GLN A 36 -9.10 8.57 0.55
N PHE A 37 -9.57 7.38 0.93
CA PHE A 37 -11.00 7.11 1.16
C PHE A 37 -11.48 7.55 2.54
N GLY A 38 -10.56 7.94 3.44
CA GLY A 38 -10.86 8.35 4.80
C GLY A 38 -11.06 7.18 5.77
N ILE A 39 -10.38 6.06 5.51
CA ILE A 39 -10.42 4.86 6.35
C ILE A 39 -9.02 4.44 6.75
N ILE A 40 -8.88 4.02 8.01
CA ILE A 40 -7.65 3.36 8.46
C ILE A 40 -7.84 1.88 8.23
N ILE A 41 -6.96 1.31 7.43
CA ILE A 41 -6.99 -0.09 7.05
C ILE A 41 -5.67 -0.78 7.35
N GLY A 42 -5.69 -2.10 7.44
CA GLY A 42 -4.46 -2.88 7.56
C GLY A 42 -4.66 -4.32 7.11
N SER A 43 -3.52 -5.00 6.95
CA SER A 43 -3.47 -6.36 6.42
C SER A 43 -4.18 -7.37 7.33
N MET A 44 -4.80 -8.36 6.71
CA MET A 44 -5.44 -9.46 7.40
C MET A 44 -4.40 -10.52 7.75
N ASP A 45 -4.18 -10.75 9.05
CA ASP A 45 -3.36 -11.85 9.55
C ASP A 45 -4.22 -13.02 10.06
N GLU A 46 -3.56 -14.12 10.45
CA GLU A 46 -4.20 -15.34 10.96
C GLU A 46 -4.93 -15.11 12.30
N GLU A 47 -4.49 -14.12 13.08
CA GLU A 47 -5.04 -13.79 14.40
C GLU A 47 -6.35 -13.00 14.24
N ILE A 48 -6.32 -11.92 13.45
CA ILE A 48 -7.48 -11.12 13.07
C ILE A 48 -8.50 -11.97 12.31
N ARG A 49 -8.05 -12.88 11.44
CA ARG A 49 -8.95 -13.83 10.76
C ARG A 49 -9.75 -14.67 11.76
N LYS A 50 -9.11 -15.17 12.82
CA LYS A 50 -9.77 -15.96 13.86
C LYS A 50 -10.72 -15.11 14.69
N GLU A 51 -10.32 -13.88 15.03
CA GLU A 51 -11.19 -12.94 15.76
C GLU A 51 -12.45 -12.62 14.94
N LEU A 52 -12.29 -12.41 13.63
CA LEU A 52 -13.39 -12.12 12.70
C LEU A 52 -14.10 -13.39 12.19
N LYS A 53 -13.69 -14.59 12.63
CA LYS A 53 -14.24 -15.90 12.24
C LYS A 53 -14.31 -16.12 10.72
N MET A 54 -13.32 -15.63 9.98
CA MET A 54 -13.27 -15.76 8.52
C MET A 54 -12.66 -17.09 8.08
N VAL A 55 -13.15 -17.62 6.95
CA VAL A 55 -12.70 -18.88 6.36
C VAL A 55 -11.32 -18.75 5.70
N LYS A 56 -10.96 -17.53 5.25
CA LYS A 56 -9.70 -17.26 4.55
C LYS A 56 -9.07 -15.94 5.01
N PRO A 57 -7.73 -15.87 5.14
CA PRO A 57 -7.00 -14.63 5.42
C PRO A 57 -6.83 -13.84 4.11
N GLU A 58 -7.94 -13.45 3.50
CA GLU A 58 -7.95 -12.71 2.23
C GLU A 58 -8.63 -11.36 2.46
N GLY A 59 -8.06 -10.29 1.91
CA GLY A 59 -8.60 -8.95 1.95
C GLY A 59 -8.00 -8.05 3.02
N VAL A 60 -8.64 -6.89 3.20
CA VAL A 60 -8.15 -5.79 4.05
C VAL A 60 -9.21 -5.45 5.10
N VAL A 61 -8.77 -5.22 6.34
CA VAL A 61 -9.66 -4.91 7.47
C VAL A 61 -9.74 -3.41 7.71
N VAL A 62 -10.95 -2.91 7.90
CA VAL A 62 -11.21 -1.52 8.30
C VAL A 62 -11.15 -1.40 9.81
N PHE A 63 -10.17 -0.67 10.32
CA PHE A 63 -10.02 -0.38 11.75
C PHE A 63 -10.77 0.87 12.17
N GLU A 64 -10.83 1.88 11.31
CA GLU A 64 -11.47 3.16 11.61
C GLU A 64 -12.05 3.79 10.36
N VAL A 65 -13.15 4.52 10.53
CA VAL A 65 -13.79 5.31 9.48
C VAL A 65 -13.88 6.75 9.95
N ILE A 66 -13.31 7.67 9.18
CA ILE A 66 -13.32 9.10 9.48
C ILE A 66 -14.63 9.68 8.95
N GLY A 67 -15.38 10.38 9.80
CA GLY A 67 -16.67 10.98 9.43
C GLY A 67 -16.54 12.07 8.35
N GLY A 68 -17.53 12.16 7.46
CA GLY A 68 -17.55 13.12 6.36
C GLY A 68 -16.61 12.77 5.18
N THR A 69 -16.08 11.55 5.17
CA THR A 69 -15.25 11.02 4.08
C THR A 69 -16.08 10.15 3.13
N PRO A 70 -15.56 9.82 1.93
CA PRO A 70 -16.25 8.93 0.99
C PRO A 70 -16.65 7.59 1.61
N ALA A 71 -15.83 7.03 2.50
CA ALA A 71 -16.14 5.76 3.16
C ALA A 71 -17.30 5.84 4.16
N ASP A 72 -17.42 6.95 4.90
CA ASP A 72 -18.54 7.22 5.80
C ASP A 72 -19.84 7.37 5.02
N MET A 73 -19.80 8.14 3.92
CA MET A 73 -20.95 8.29 3.01
C MET A 73 -21.36 6.96 2.34
N ALA A 74 -20.39 6.08 2.08
CA ALA A 74 -20.63 4.72 1.58
C ALA A 74 -21.18 3.77 2.66
N GLY A 75 -21.24 4.20 3.92
CA GLY A 75 -21.72 3.40 5.04
C GLY A 75 -20.77 2.27 5.42
N ILE A 76 -19.47 2.40 5.12
CA ILE A 76 -18.45 1.44 5.58
C ILE A 76 -18.40 1.48 7.09
N LYS A 77 -18.30 0.30 7.71
CA LYS A 77 -18.26 0.14 9.16
C LYS A 77 -16.91 -0.37 9.62
N VAL A 78 -16.57 -0.04 10.86
CA VAL A 78 -15.44 -0.64 11.57
C VAL A 78 -15.62 -2.16 11.62
N ARG A 79 -14.52 -2.90 11.44
CA ARG A 79 -14.47 -4.37 11.27
C ARG A 79 -15.07 -4.88 9.95
N ALA A 80 -15.37 -4.00 9.00
CA ALA A 80 -15.65 -4.44 7.64
C ALA A 80 -14.39 -5.04 7.01
N VAL A 81 -14.59 -6.05 6.18
CA VAL A 81 -13.52 -6.68 5.40
C VAL A 81 -13.81 -6.42 3.92
N ILE A 82 -12.84 -5.80 3.25
CA ILE A 82 -12.91 -5.51 1.83
C ILE A 82 -12.23 -6.66 1.08
N LYS A 83 -13.00 -7.30 0.20
CA LYS A 83 -12.54 -8.30 -0.75
C LYS A 83 -12.82 -7.80 -2.17
N GLU A 84 -12.00 -8.23 -3.12
CA GLU A 84 -12.24 -8.06 -4.56
C GLU A 84 -13.44 -8.85 -5.08
#